data_AF-A0A960ZPL9-F1
#
_entry.id   AF-A0A960ZPL9-F1
#
_cell.length_a   1.000
_cell.length_b   1.000
_cell.length_c   1.000
_cell.angle_alpha   90.00
_cell.angle_beta   90.00
_cell.angle_gamma   90.00
#
_symmetry.space_group_name_H-M   'P 1'
#
loop_
_entity.id
_entity.type
_entity.pdbx_description
1 polymer ?
#
loop_
_entity_poly.entity_id
_entity_poly.type
_entity_poly.pdbx_seq_one_letter_code
_entity_poly.pdbx_strand_id
1 'polypeptide(L)'
;MANDPRTPERIRHHYEVEKELAARLRASTREERTELFKTLYDELFERVQDHPRLTRRETEESSQQNIESQLRLLRPHVFGTGPKPVLLEFAPGDCRLAGAAAPFCERVYGVDISDQRAPGEVSPENFELIVYDGYQLDLPEGCADIAFSY
;
A
#
# COMPACT_ATOMS: atom_id res chain seq x y z
N MET A 1 -3.49 10.55 22.28
CA MET A 1 -3.67 11.46 21.11
C MET A 1 -2.30 12.00 20.76
N ALA A 2 -1.78 11.69 19.58
CA ALA A 2 -0.45 12.15 19.17
C ALA A 2 -0.47 13.68 19.05
N ASN A 3 0.50 14.37 19.66
CA ASN A 3 0.71 15.80 19.45
C ASN A 3 1.16 16.02 18.01
N ASP A 4 0.22 16.39 17.13
CA ASP A 4 0.54 16.85 15.78
C ASP A 4 1.34 18.16 15.90
N PRO A 5 2.55 18.25 15.33
CA PRO A 5 3.39 19.45 15.44
C PRO A 5 2.89 20.62 14.59
N ARG A 6 1.90 20.40 13.71
CA ARG A 6 1.32 21.43 12.83
C ARG A 6 0.38 22.34 13.61
N THR A 7 0.29 23.60 13.19
CA THR A 7 -0.67 24.54 13.80
C THR A 7 -2.12 24.12 13.48
N PRO A 8 -3.11 24.50 14.30
CA PRO A 8 -4.51 24.21 14.02
C PRO A 8 -4.98 24.67 12.63
N GLU A 9 -4.43 25.79 12.14
CA GLU A 9 -4.74 26.33 10.80
C GLU A 9 -4.20 25.42 9.70
N ARG A 10 -3.00 24.85 9.87
CA ARG A 10 -2.43 23.88 8.92
C ARG A 10 -3.21 22.57 8.92
N ILE A 11 -3.63 22.09 10.09
CA ILE A 11 -4.48 20.90 10.21
C ILE A 11 -5.82 21.15 9.52
N ARG A 12 -6.42 22.33 9.71
CA ARG A 12 -7.65 22.71 9.01
C ARG A 12 -7.47 22.82 7.51
N HIS A 13 -6.39 23.44 7.04
CA HIS A 13 -6.05 23.53 5.62
C HIS A 13 -5.96 22.13 5.00
N HIS A 14 -5.24 21.21 5.66
CA HIS A 14 -5.17 19.81 5.25
C HIS A 14 -6.56 19.18 5.12
N TYR A 15 -7.41 19.31 6.14
CA TYR A 15 -8.78 18.80 6.12
C TYR A 15 -9.62 19.37 4.96
N GLU A 16 -9.57 20.67 4.70
CA GLU A 16 -10.37 21.28 3.63
C GLU A 16 -9.89 20.83 2.24
N VAL A 17 -8.58 20.65 2.04
CA VAL A 17 -8.02 20.08 0.80
C VAL A 17 -8.51 18.65 0.60
N GLU A 18 -8.34 17.77 1.60
CA GLU A 18 -8.81 16.37 1.50
C GLU A 18 -10.31 16.30 1.24
N LYS A 19 -11.11 17.15 1.91
CA LYS A 19 -12.56 17.21 1.73
C LYS A 19 -12.97 17.58 0.32
N GLU A 20 -12.29 18.56 -0.29
CA GLU A 20 -12.52 18.98 -1.67
C GLU A 20 -12.14 17.86 -2.66
N LEU A 21 -10.94 17.28 -2.52
CA LEU A 21 -10.47 16.19 -3.36
C LEU A 21 -11.39 14.97 -3.26
N ALA A 22 -11.83 14.62 -2.05
CA ALA A 22 -12.78 13.55 -1.83
C ALA A 22 -14.16 13.84 -2.44
N ALA A 23 -14.59 15.11 -2.49
CA ALA A 23 -15.83 15.49 -3.17
C ALA A 23 -15.73 15.28 -4.68
N ARG A 24 -14.58 15.62 -5.30
CA ARG A 24 -14.30 15.34 -6.72
C ARG A 24 -14.35 13.83 -7.01
N LEU A 25 -13.72 13.00 -6.19
CA LEU A 25 -13.76 11.53 -6.34
C LEU A 25 -15.17 10.93 -6.23
N ARG A 26 -16.01 11.49 -5.36
CA ARG A 26 -17.41 11.06 -5.20
C ARG A 26 -18.28 11.47 -6.39
N ALA A 27 -17.97 12.60 -7.01
CA ALA A 27 -18.70 13.11 -8.17
C ALA A 27 -18.24 12.51 -9.51
N SER A 28 -17.08 11.83 -9.54
CA SER A 28 -16.49 11.30 -10.77
C SER A 28 -17.16 10.01 -11.26
N THR A 29 -17.07 9.77 -12.56
CA THR A 29 -17.35 8.46 -13.15
C THR A 29 -16.27 7.44 -12.79
N ARG A 30 -16.43 6.21 -13.25
CA ARG A 30 -15.42 5.15 -13.10
C ARG A 30 -14.16 5.49 -13.87
N GLU A 31 -14.31 5.86 -15.13
CA GLU A 31 -13.20 6.19 -16.04
C GLU A 31 -12.44 7.40 -15.54
N GLU A 32 -13.16 8.44 -15.07
CA GLU A 32 -12.55 9.62 -14.46
C GLU A 32 -11.83 9.28 -13.14
N ARG A 33 -12.35 8.36 -12.33
CA ARG A 33 -11.74 7.96 -11.06
C ARG A 33 -10.36 7.32 -11.26
N THR A 34 -10.21 6.48 -12.27
CA THR A 34 -8.92 5.84 -12.61
C THR A 34 -7.86 6.89 -12.95
N GLU A 35 -8.21 7.93 -13.71
CA GLU A 35 -7.28 9.04 -13.99
C GLU A 35 -7.04 9.92 -12.75
N LEU A 36 -8.09 10.21 -11.97
CA LEU A 36 -7.95 10.99 -10.74
C LEU A 36 -7.02 10.31 -9.73
N PHE A 37 -7.06 8.98 -9.57
CA PHE A 37 -6.15 8.29 -8.65
C PHE A 37 -4.67 8.48 -9.01
N LYS A 38 -4.35 8.67 -10.29
CA LYS A 38 -2.96 8.92 -10.73
C LYS A 38 -2.44 10.29 -10.29
N THR A 39 -3.30 11.31 -10.21
CA THR A 39 -2.87 12.71 -10.01
C THR A 39 -3.28 13.30 -8.66
N LEU A 40 -4.27 12.72 -7.98
CA LEU A 40 -4.87 13.32 -6.79
C LEU A 40 -3.93 13.27 -5.57
N TYR A 41 -3.07 12.24 -5.49
CA TYR A 41 -2.01 12.20 -4.48
C TYR A 41 -0.97 13.29 -4.71
N ASP A 42 -0.53 13.50 -5.96
CA ASP A 42 0.40 14.58 -6.30
C ASP A 42 -0.21 15.94 -5.94
N GLU A 43 -1.46 16.18 -6.33
CA GLU A 43 -2.18 17.42 -6.01
C GLU A 43 -2.30 17.64 -4.48
N LEU A 44 -2.64 16.59 -3.72
CA LEU A 44 -2.70 16.66 -2.25
C LEU A 44 -1.34 17.06 -1.66
N PHE A 45 -0.27 16.43 -2.12
CA PHE A 45 1.09 16.64 -1.62
C PHE A 45 1.66 18.01 -2.01
N GLU A 46 1.33 18.51 -3.20
CA GLU A 46 1.67 19.88 -3.61
C GLU A 46 0.94 20.93 -2.75
N ARG A 47 -0.35 20.71 -2.47
CA ARG A 47 -1.18 21.65 -1.69
C ARG A 47 -0.92 21.57 -0.19
N VAL A 48 -0.43 20.43 0.30
CA VAL A 48 -0.17 20.15 1.71
C VAL A 48 1.28 19.68 1.88
N GLN A 49 2.22 20.60 1.70
CA GLN A 49 3.67 20.29 1.75
C GLN A 49 4.16 19.74 3.11
N ASP A 50 3.39 19.99 4.18
CA ASP A 50 3.62 19.45 5.53
C ASP A 50 2.82 18.16 5.80
N HIS A 51 2.32 17.49 4.75
CA HIS A 51 1.55 16.26 4.87
C HIS A 51 2.37 15.17 5.60
N PRO A 52 1.78 14.41 6.54
CA PRO A 52 2.51 13.39 7.29
C PRO A 52 3.20 12.35 6.39
N ARG A 53 2.60 11.97 5.25
CA ARG A 53 3.25 11.06 4.28
C ARG A 53 4.50 11.65 3.60
N LEU A 54 4.69 12.97 3.58
CA LEU A 54 5.90 13.62 3.06
C LEU A 54 6.93 13.88 4.17
N THR A 55 6.46 14.27 5.35
CA THR A 55 7.31 14.79 6.43
C THR A 55 7.73 13.72 7.44
N ARG A 56 6.96 12.63 7.56
CA ARG A 56 7.31 11.51 8.41
C ARG A 56 8.46 10.77 7.73
N ARG A 57 9.67 10.98 8.26
CA ARG A 57 10.83 10.16 7.89
C ARG A 57 10.61 8.77 8.45
N GLU A 58 10.27 7.83 7.58
CA GLU A 58 10.49 6.43 7.89
C GLU A 58 12.00 6.19 7.90
N THR A 59 12.52 5.83 9.06
CA THR A 59 13.87 5.28 9.15
C THR A 59 13.83 3.84 8.69
N GLU A 60 14.95 3.35 8.16
CA GLU A 60 15.07 1.93 7.80
C GLU A 60 14.72 1.04 9.00
N GLU A 61 15.14 1.42 10.22
CA GLU A 61 14.75 0.72 11.44
C GLU A 61 13.24 0.66 11.67
N SER A 62 12.53 1.79 11.51
CA SER A 62 11.07 1.82 11.68
C SER A 62 10.34 1.00 10.61
N SER A 63 10.86 0.99 9.39
CA SER A 63 10.32 0.16 8.30
C SER A 63 10.52 -1.32 8.61
N GLN A 64 11.72 -1.74 9.03
CA GLN A 64 12.01 -3.11 9.46
C GLN A 64 11.13 -3.55 10.64
N GLN A 65 10.89 -2.68 11.62
CA GLN A 65 10.01 -2.97 12.74
C GLN A 65 8.54 -3.17 12.31
N ASN A 66 8.07 -2.39 11.33
CA ASN A 66 6.73 -2.55 10.76
C ASN A 66 6.60 -3.90 10.03
N ILE A 67 7.57 -4.22 9.16
CA ILE A 67 7.62 -5.48 8.41
C ILE A 67 7.63 -6.67 9.37
N GLU A 68 8.50 -6.68 10.38
CA GLU A 68 8.56 -7.78 11.36
C GLU A 68 7.25 -7.88 12.16
N SER A 69 6.58 -6.75 12.42
CA SER A 69 5.28 -6.75 13.10
C SER A 69 4.17 -7.37 12.25
N GLN A 70 4.14 -7.06 10.96
CA GLN A 70 3.19 -7.64 10.01
C GLN A 70 3.50 -9.13 9.76
N LEU A 71 4.78 -9.50 9.60
CA LEU A 71 5.20 -10.90 9.48
C LEU A 71 4.80 -11.73 10.70
N ARG A 72 4.84 -11.19 11.92
CA ARG A 72 4.35 -11.90 13.10
C ARG A 72 2.87 -12.28 13.00
N LEU A 73 2.05 -11.50 12.31
CA LEU A 73 0.64 -11.82 12.05
C LEU A 73 0.50 -12.91 10.99
N LEU A 74 1.34 -12.86 9.95
CA LEU A 74 1.37 -13.87 8.89
C LEU A 74 1.99 -15.20 9.35
N ARG A 75 2.85 -15.17 10.37
CA ARG A 75 3.67 -16.30 10.81
C ARG A 75 2.89 -17.61 10.99
N PRO A 76 1.78 -17.62 11.74
CA PRO A 76 0.99 -18.84 11.96
C PRO A 76 0.38 -19.43 10.67
N HIS A 77 0.29 -18.63 9.61
CA HIS A 77 -0.36 -19.00 8.35
C HIS A 77 0.65 -19.34 7.24
N VAL A 78 1.78 -18.62 7.17
CA VAL A 78 2.80 -18.84 6.11
C VAL A 78 4.02 -19.65 6.56
N PHE A 79 4.26 -19.80 7.86
CA PHE A 79 5.43 -20.51 8.39
C PHE A 79 4.96 -21.82 9.04
N GLY A 80 4.74 -22.83 8.21
CA GLY A 80 4.35 -24.18 8.64
C GLY A 80 5.34 -25.25 8.18
N THR A 81 5.13 -26.48 8.64
CA THR A 81 5.82 -27.69 8.11
C THR A 81 5.12 -28.29 6.89
N GLY A 82 4.00 -27.71 6.47
CA GLY A 82 3.24 -28.09 5.28
C GLY A 82 3.82 -27.49 3.99
N PRO A 83 3.09 -27.62 2.87
CA PRO A 83 3.46 -26.92 1.64
C PRO A 83 3.48 -25.40 1.87
N LYS A 84 4.37 -24.70 1.16
CA LYS A 84 4.42 -23.23 1.21
C LYS A 84 3.13 -22.67 0.58
N PRO A 85 2.43 -21.73 1.22
CA PRO A 85 1.20 -21.19 0.67
C PRO A 85 1.44 -20.15 -0.42
N VAL A 86 0.40 -19.83 -1.17
CA VAL A 86 0.30 -18.64 -2.01
C VAL A 86 -0.28 -17.47 -1.20
N LEU A 87 0.47 -16.38 -1.10
CA LEU A 87 0.07 -15.15 -0.42
C LEU A 87 -0.42 -14.10 -1.42
N LEU A 88 -1.56 -13.48 -1.12
CA LEU A 88 -2.07 -12.28 -1.78
C LEU A 88 -2.07 -11.10 -0.80
N GLU A 89 -1.27 -10.08 -1.06
CA GLU A 89 -1.23 -8.84 -0.30
C GLU A 89 -2.00 -7.73 -1.06
N PHE A 90 -3.08 -7.24 -0.47
CA PHE A 90 -3.86 -6.11 -0.98
C PHE A 90 -3.30 -4.78 -0.47
N ALA A 91 -3.02 -3.88 -1.41
CA ALA A 91 -2.39 -2.59 -1.18
C ALA A 91 -1.02 -2.71 -0.47
N PRO A 92 -0.05 -3.44 -1.06
CA PRO A 92 1.25 -3.71 -0.44
C PRO A 92 2.16 -2.48 -0.31
N GLY A 93 1.78 -1.33 -0.87
CA GLY A 93 2.61 -0.13 -0.85
C GLY A 93 3.96 -0.35 -1.52
N ASP A 94 5.04 -0.25 -0.74
CA ASP A 94 6.42 -0.45 -1.21
C ASP A 94 6.81 -1.92 -1.42
N CYS A 95 5.88 -2.86 -1.19
CA CYS A 95 6.06 -4.30 -1.37
C CYS A 95 7.11 -4.95 -0.47
N ARG A 96 7.61 -4.25 0.57
CA ARG A 96 8.63 -4.80 1.47
C ARG A 96 8.13 -5.99 2.29
N LEU A 97 6.87 -5.98 2.71
CA LEU A 97 6.25 -7.12 3.39
C LEU A 97 6.17 -8.34 2.47
N ALA A 98 5.62 -8.17 1.27
CA ALA A 98 5.60 -9.18 0.21
C ALA A 98 7.00 -9.77 -0.04
N GLY A 99 8.02 -8.90 -0.13
CA GLY A 99 9.41 -9.30 -0.28
C GLY A 99 9.92 -10.14 0.89
N ALA A 100 9.59 -9.76 2.11
CA ALA A 100 10.00 -10.48 3.32
C ALA A 100 9.23 -11.79 3.54
N ALA A 101 8.00 -11.91 3.02
CA ALA A 101 7.19 -13.11 3.06
C ALA A 101 7.59 -14.14 1.97
N ALA A 102 8.18 -13.68 0.86
CA ALA A 102 8.54 -14.47 -0.31
C ALA A 102 9.34 -15.77 0.00
N PRO A 103 10.33 -15.80 0.92
CA PRO A 103 11.05 -17.03 1.25
C PRO A 103 10.17 -18.15 1.83
N PHE A 104 9.01 -17.79 2.40
CA PHE A 104 8.10 -18.70 3.10
C PHE A 104 6.88 -19.10 2.26
N CYS A 105 6.68 -18.44 1.11
CA CYS A 105 5.57 -18.67 0.22
C CYS A 105 6.01 -19.42 -1.05
N GLU A 106 5.07 -20.11 -1.70
CA GLU A 106 5.26 -20.63 -3.05
C GLU A 106 5.27 -19.47 -4.04
N ARG A 107 4.26 -18.59 -3.92
CA ARG A 107 4.06 -17.39 -4.74
C ARG A 107 3.55 -16.27 -3.85
N VAL A 108 3.95 -15.04 -4.16
CA VAL A 108 3.41 -13.83 -3.52
C VAL A 108 2.87 -12.90 -4.60
N TYR A 109 1.60 -12.56 -4.49
CA TYR A 109 0.95 -11.54 -5.31
C TYR A 109 0.80 -10.26 -4.48
N GLY A 110 1.32 -9.15 -4.97
CA GLY A 110 0.91 -7.82 -4.53
C GLY A 110 -0.14 -7.29 -5.47
N VAL A 111 -1.23 -6.72 -4.96
CA VAL A 111 -2.24 -6.05 -5.79
C VAL A 111 -2.46 -4.62 -5.34
N ASP A 112 -2.22 -3.68 -6.24
CA ASP A 112 -2.33 -2.25 -5.95
C ASP A 112 -2.89 -1.51 -7.17
N ILE A 113 -3.36 -0.29 -6.98
CA ILE A 113 -3.75 0.60 -8.09
C ILE A 113 -2.55 1.41 -8.62
N SER A 114 -1.39 1.29 -7.98
CA SER A 114 -0.16 2.00 -8.32
C SER A 114 1.10 1.20 -7.93
N ASP A 115 2.17 1.36 -8.70
CA ASP A 115 3.49 0.85 -8.31
C ASP A 115 4.24 1.92 -7.50
N GLN A 116 4.41 1.68 -6.19
CA GLN A 116 5.08 2.60 -5.27
C GLN A 116 6.52 2.16 -4.91
N ARG A 117 7.07 1.15 -5.61
CA ARG A 117 8.44 0.65 -5.36
C ARG A 117 9.51 1.65 -5.79
N ALA A 118 10.68 1.58 -5.16
CA ALA A 118 11.79 2.43 -5.56
C ALA A 118 12.36 1.99 -6.94
N PRO A 119 12.76 2.93 -7.82
CA PRO A 119 13.36 2.57 -9.10
C PRO A 119 14.61 1.69 -8.91
N GLY A 120 14.63 0.53 -9.58
CA GLY A 120 15.74 -0.43 -9.52
C GLY A 120 15.71 -1.40 -8.33
N GLU A 121 14.64 -1.38 -7.52
CA GLU A 121 14.44 -2.35 -6.45
C GLU A 121 14.21 -3.76 -7.03
N VAL A 122 15.02 -4.72 -6.57
CA VAL A 122 14.95 -6.10 -7.06
C VAL A 122 13.87 -6.84 -6.27
N SER A 123 12.86 -7.30 -7.00
CA SER A 123 11.80 -8.15 -6.45
C SER A 123 12.25 -9.62 -6.39
N PRO A 124 11.79 -10.39 -5.38
CA PRO A 124 11.99 -11.84 -5.36
C PRO A 124 11.42 -12.52 -6.62
N GLU A 125 12.03 -13.63 -7.06
CA GLU A 125 11.60 -14.34 -8.28
C GLU A 125 10.15 -14.86 -8.20
N ASN A 126 9.68 -15.20 -6.99
CA ASN A 126 8.33 -15.68 -6.75
C ASN A 126 7.35 -14.57 -6.33
N PHE A 127 7.71 -13.30 -6.50
CA PHE A 127 6.82 -12.15 -6.28
C PHE A 127 6.35 -11.55 -7.60
N GLU A 128 5.08 -11.16 -7.66
CA GLU A 128 4.49 -10.40 -8.76
C GLU A 128 3.60 -9.27 -8.20
N LEU A 129 3.87 -8.03 -8.62
CA LEU A 129 2.98 -6.90 -8.40
C LEU A 129 2.03 -6.75 -9.59
N ILE A 130 0.74 -6.86 -9.33
CA ILE A 130 -0.33 -6.64 -10.30
C ILE A 130 -0.91 -5.25 -10.03
N VAL A 131 -0.71 -4.34 -10.98
CA VAL A 131 -1.33 -3.02 -10.96
C VAL A 131 -2.65 -3.08 -11.73
N TYR A 132 -3.77 -2.77 -11.07
CA TYR A 132 -5.12 -2.87 -11.64
C TYR A 132 -5.92 -1.57 -11.53
N ASP A 133 -7.11 -1.52 -12.14
CA ASP A 133 -7.94 -0.32 -12.25
C ASP A 133 -8.79 -0.01 -11.00
N GLY A 134 -8.71 -0.84 -9.96
CA GLY A 134 -9.58 -0.76 -8.77
C GLY A 134 -10.90 -1.51 -8.90
N TYR A 135 -11.16 -2.19 -10.01
CA TYR A 135 -12.45 -2.84 -10.29
C TYR A 135 -12.32 -4.25 -10.88
N GLN A 136 -11.44 -4.43 -11.86
CA GLN A 136 -11.17 -5.70 -12.52
C GLN A 136 -9.77 -6.15 -12.13
N LEU A 137 -9.73 -7.07 -11.17
CA LEU A 137 -8.51 -7.75 -10.77
C LEU A 137 -8.47 -9.11 -11.47
N ASP A 138 -7.51 -9.30 -12.37
CA ASP A 138 -7.31 -10.57 -13.08
C ASP A 138 -6.38 -11.47 -12.26
N LEU A 139 -6.98 -12.39 -11.51
CA LEU A 139 -6.29 -13.41 -10.74
C LEU A 139 -6.99 -14.76 -10.94
N PRO A 140 -6.27 -15.88 -10.98
CA PRO A 140 -6.91 -17.19 -11.08
C PRO A 140 -7.83 -17.44 -9.89
N GLU A 141 -8.99 -18.05 -10.15
CA GLU A 141 -9.94 -18.41 -9.10
C GLU A 141 -9.28 -19.37 -8.09
N GLY A 142 -9.41 -19.07 -6.80
CA GLY A 142 -8.84 -19.89 -5.73
C GLY A 142 -7.31 -19.90 -5.70
N CYS A 143 -6.63 -18.92 -6.30
CA CYS A 143 -5.17 -18.91 -6.37
C CYS A 143 -4.46 -18.69 -5.03
N ALA A 144 -5.09 -17.99 -4.09
CA ALA A 144 -4.47 -17.59 -2.84
C ALA A 144 -4.96 -18.43 -1.67
N ASP A 145 -4.03 -19.01 -0.91
CA ASP A 145 -4.34 -19.66 0.37
C ASP A 145 -4.57 -18.62 1.47
N ILE A 146 -3.89 -17.47 1.36
CA ILE A 146 -3.92 -16.38 2.34
C ILE A 146 -4.07 -15.05 1.62
N ALA A 147 -5.06 -14.27 2.03
CA ALA A 147 -5.22 -12.87 1.65
C ALA A 147 -4.92 -11.97 2.86
N PHE A 148 -4.11 -10.94 2.68
CA PHE A 148 -3.66 -10.04 3.74
C PHE A 148 -3.78 -8.58 3.31
N SER A 149 -4.18 -7.71 4.25
CA SER A 149 -4.23 -6.26 4.10
C SER A 149 -4.05 -5.63 5.49
N TYR A 150 -3.17 -4.64 5.61
CA TYR A 150 -2.76 -4.03 6.88
C TYR A 150 -2.97 -2.52 6.91
#